data_AF-A0A7C7G8S1-F1
#
_entry.id   AF-A0A7C7G8S1-F1
#
_cell.length_a   1.000
_cell.length_b   1.000
_cell.length_c   1.000
_cell.angle_alpha   90.00
_cell.angle_beta   90.00
_cell.angle_gamma   90.00
#
_symmetry.space_group_name_H-M   'P 1'
#
loop_
_entity.id
_entity.type
_entity.pdbx_description
1 polymer ?
#
loop_
_entity_poly.entity_id
_entity_poly.type
_entity_poly.pdbx_seq_one_letter_code
_entity_poly.pdbx_strand_id
1 'polypeptide(L)'
;MRNSNIKAITYICLAALLFMGCGLGKMVKKYPDVKYTVTPDVLEVHGGKVPVTISGSIPPKYFHKKATVTFTPTLKFEGGEAAMKSTTLLGEAAEGEGQKIGYTTGGSFSYVDTIAYKDAMRKSELMAVVGAVMGSKTAEFDDRKLADGCIITSTRVANDEDVMFGADKYEKITILNQKAELYYPIQSSAIPSKEMRSESVKALKGFIKNKYVTKDVTLTAWASPDGPEDLNNKISNDRTNSAFRYIKNELRRMKLEGAKNDSLYTKVSKGEYWDGFNQLVGASDIEDKQLILDIVNRHSDVIKREQEIKNLAVVFLTLAKDILPRLRKAEISINSYEPKKTDAEIDSLATAKPDTLDVEELLYAATLTEDGDKQMAIYTSATTAYPEDWRGYNNVAYLHLKKGDMEDAKAWLAKANEKGGSAEVTNNEGVIAVWNMEYDRGKTLFEDAKSKGGDESNNLGILHLRIGDYPTALEYFSSTCSYNSALTNLVAKDNDKAKAQCECAEQNAATFYLKAIVGARTGDTAMMKDNLKKAVSADGSYRKEAMTDLEFAKYWESTDFKGAVQ
;
A
#
# COMPACT_ATOMS: atom_id res chain seq x y z
N MET A 1 -11.69 43.51 12.09
CA MET A 1 -12.59 43.74 10.93
C MET A 1 -13.31 42.43 10.65
N ARG A 2 -14.62 42.45 10.82
CA ARG A 2 -15.51 41.29 10.96
C ARG A 2 -16.35 41.23 9.68
N ASN A 3 -16.16 40.24 8.82
CA ASN A 3 -17.06 39.99 7.70
C ASN A 3 -17.88 38.74 8.01
N SER A 4 -19.07 38.97 8.54
CA SER A 4 -20.09 37.95 8.77
C SER A 4 -20.99 37.86 7.53
N ASN A 5 -20.87 36.76 6.77
CA ASN A 5 -21.83 36.39 5.73
C ASN A 5 -23.05 35.74 6.41
N ILE A 6 -24.05 36.56 6.74
CA ILE A 6 -25.36 36.09 7.17
C ILE A 6 -26.11 35.59 5.94
N LYS A 7 -26.24 34.27 5.82
CA LYS A 7 -27.21 33.64 4.91
C LYS A 7 -28.60 34.00 5.41
N ALA A 8 -29.40 34.63 4.55
CA ALA A 8 -30.79 34.96 4.81
C ALA A 8 -31.59 33.67 5.10
N ILE A 9 -31.92 33.46 6.37
CA ILE A 9 -32.90 32.48 6.81
C ILE A 9 -34.26 33.16 6.63
N THR A 10 -34.92 32.87 5.52
CA THR A 10 -36.27 33.35 5.26
C THR A 10 -37.26 32.43 5.97
N TYR A 11 -37.48 32.68 7.27
CA TYR A 11 -38.67 32.16 7.96
C TYR A 11 -39.88 32.96 7.48
N ILE A 12 -40.66 32.37 6.57
CA ILE A 12 -42.03 32.82 6.33
C ILE A 12 -42.94 31.97 7.22
N CYS A 13 -43.13 32.41 8.46
CA CYS A 13 -44.36 32.12 9.20
C CYS A 13 -45.43 33.09 8.67
N LEU A 14 -46.05 32.77 7.52
CA LEU A 14 -47.22 33.51 7.05
C LEU A 14 -48.48 32.89 7.65
N ALA A 15 -49.26 33.71 8.35
CA ALA A 15 -50.61 33.39 8.74
C ALA A 15 -51.45 32.94 7.53
N ALA A 16 -52.12 31.79 7.66
CA ALA A 16 -52.92 31.17 6.61
C ALA A 16 -54.15 32.02 6.24
N LEU A 17 -54.07 32.69 5.09
CA LEU A 17 -55.22 33.29 4.40
C LEU A 17 -55.61 32.40 3.21
N LEU A 18 -56.48 31.41 3.46
CA LEU A 18 -57.05 30.49 2.47
C LEU A 18 -58.09 31.21 1.58
N PHE A 19 -57.66 31.90 0.53
CA PHE A 19 -58.56 32.31 -0.56
C PHE A 19 -58.67 31.19 -1.61
N MET A 20 -59.29 30.07 -1.25
CA MET A 20 -59.49 28.94 -2.17
C MET A 20 -60.47 29.31 -3.31
N GLY A 21 -59.94 29.55 -4.51
CA GLY A 21 -60.75 29.47 -5.73
C GLY A 21 -61.15 28.04 -6.03
N CYS A 22 -62.33 27.82 -6.63
CA CYS A 22 -62.86 26.48 -6.96
C CYS A 22 -61.90 25.55 -7.74
N GLY A 23 -60.89 26.09 -8.44
CA GLY A 23 -59.85 25.33 -9.15
C GLY A 23 -58.76 24.77 -8.24
N LEU A 24 -58.02 25.63 -7.52
CA LEU A 24 -56.96 25.19 -6.60
C LEU A 24 -57.51 24.36 -5.44
N GLY A 25 -58.68 24.71 -4.90
CA GLY A 25 -59.31 23.92 -3.83
C GLY A 25 -59.63 22.47 -4.25
N LYS A 26 -59.94 22.23 -5.54
CA LYS A 26 -60.10 20.86 -6.07
C LYS A 26 -58.77 20.11 -6.15
N MET A 27 -57.68 20.79 -6.51
CA MET A 27 -56.35 20.19 -6.55
C MET A 27 -55.89 19.78 -5.15
N VAL A 28 -56.03 20.67 -4.16
CA VAL A 28 -55.71 20.36 -2.75
C VAL A 28 -56.54 19.16 -2.26
N LYS A 29 -57.86 19.20 -2.44
CA LYS A 29 -58.75 18.11 -2.00
C LYS A 29 -58.45 16.76 -2.66
N LYS A 30 -57.97 16.77 -3.90
CA LYS A 30 -57.64 15.55 -4.68
C LYS A 30 -56.16 15.23 -4.70
N TYR A 31 -55.34 15.93 -3.91
CA TYR A 31 -53.91 15.64 -3.85
C TYR A 31 -53.59 14.17 -3.56
N PRO A 32 -54.37 13.43 -2.74
CA PRO A 32 -54.20 11.99 -2.56
C PRO A 32 -54.20 11.16 -3.86
N ASP A 33 -54.79 11.67 -4.94
CA ASP A 33 -54.84 10.97 -6.23
C ASP A 33 -53.50 11.04 -7.01
N VAL A 34 -52.60 11.96 -6.63
CA VAL A 34 -51.23 12.04 -7.20
C VAL A 34 -50.39 10.92 -6.61
N LYS A 35 -49.81 10.09 -7.47
CA LYS A 35 -48.96 8.97 -7.04
C LYS A 35 -47.49 9.34 -7.15
N TYR A 36 -46.71 8.93 -6.17
CA TYR A 36 -45.27 9.10 -6.16
C TYR A 36 -44.59 7.74 -6.02
N THR A 37 -43.45 7.58 -6.66
CA THR A 37 -42.50 6.50 -6.42
C THR A 37 -41.12 7.10 -6.22
N VAL A 38 -40.37 6.60 -5.24
CA VAL A 38 -39.02 7.07 -4.93
C VAL A 38 -38.04 5.94 -5.22
N THR A 39 -36.88 6.25 -5.78
CA THR A 39 -35.80 5.29 -5.95
C THR A 39 -34.53 5.89 -5.34
N PRO A 40 -33.90 5.19 -4.37
CA PRO A 40 -34.38 3.97 -3.70
C PRO A 40 -35.61 4.19 -2.79
N ASP A 41 -36.36 3.12 -2.48
CA ASP A 41 -37.58 3.20 -1.63
C ASP A 41 -37.28 3.61 -0.18
N VAL A 42 -36.08 3.27 0.29
CA VAL A 42 -35.45 3.79 1.50
C VAL A 42 -34.19 4.50 1.05
N LEU A 43 -34.02 5.77 1.44
CA LEU A 43 -32.88 6.56 0.98
C LEU A 43 -31.56 5.97 1.47
N GLU A 44 -30.47 6.23 0.73
CA GLU A 44 -29.15 5.72 1.06
C GLU A 44 -28.12 6.83 0.97
N VAL A 45 -27.13 6.81 1.86
CA VAL A 45 -25.98 7.70 1.78
C VAL A 45 -24.94 7.08 0.85
N HIS A 46 -24.37 7.88 -0.04
CA HIS A 46 -23.25 7.52 -0.90
C HIS A 46 -22.30 8.71 -1.02
N GLY A 47 -21.02 8.53 -0.69
CA GLY A 47 -20.03 9.61 -0.82
C GLY A 47 -20.36 10.88 -0.03
N GLY A 48 -20.99 10.74 1.14
CA GLY A 48 -21.47 11.87 1.95
C GLY A 48 -22.70 12.60 1.39
N LYS A 49 -23.40 12.01 0.41
CA LYS A 49 -24.59 12.58 -0.23
C LYS A 49 -25.76 11.60 -0.21
N VAL A 50 -26.97 12.14 -0.29
CA VAL A 50 -28.22 11.37 -0.40
C VAL A 50 -28.78 11.61 -1.79
N PRO A 51 -28.50 10.76 -2.79
CA PRO A 51 -29.12 10.84 -4.10
C PRO A 51 -30.59 10.39 -4.01
N VAL A 52 -31.47 11.06 -4.75
CA VAL A 52 -32.88 10.67 -4.85
C VAL A 52 -33.40 10.81 -6.27
N THR A 53 -34.19 9.83 -6.70
CA THR A 53 -35.05 9.94 -7.88
C THR A 53 -36.51 9.84 -7.45
N ILE A 54 -37.35 10.78 -7.85
CA ILE A 54 -38.78 10.79 -7.57
C ILE A 54 -39.54 10.84 -8.89
N SER A 55 -40.43 9.89 -9.11
CA SER A 55 -41.38 9.93 -10.22
C SER A 55 -42.78 10.26 -9.69
N GLY A 56 -43.41 11.29 -10.25
CA GLY A 56 -44.78 11.68 -9.94
C GLY A 56 -45.72 11.34 -11.09
N SER A 57 -46.86 10.73 -10.80
CA SER A 57 -47.95 10.47 -11.73
C SER A 57 -49.18 11.28 -11.34
N ILE A 58 -49.63 12.11 -12.26
CA ILE A 58 -50.71 13.08 -12.07
C ILE A 58 -51.92 12.61 -12.88
N PRO A 59 -53.07 12.35 -12.23
CA PRO A 59 -54.21 11.76 -12.92
C PRO A 59 -54.92 12.73 -13.88
N PRO A 60 -55.64 12.21 -14.88
CA PRO A 60 -56.57 12.98 -15.69
C PRO A 60 -57.53 13.84 -14.85
N LYS A 61 -57.82 15.05 -15.34
CA LYS A 61 -58.75 16.03 -14.77
C LYS A 61 -58.37 16.53 -13.36
N TYR A 62 -57.10 16.39 -12.98
CA TYR A 62 -56.55 16.93 -11.73
C TYR A 62 -55.91 18.31 -11.92
N PHE A 63 -54.91 18.42 -12.81
CA PHE A 63 -54.04 19.59 -12.86
C PHE A 63 -54.72 20.78 -13.53
N HIS A 64 -55.02 21.83 -12.77
CA HIS A 64 -55.78 22.96 -13.32
C HIS A 64 -55.01 23.69 -14.43
N LYS A 65 -55.70 24.01 -15.53
CA LYS A 65 -55.09 24.56 -16.76
C LYS A 65 -54.23 25.80 -16.55
N LYS A 66 -54.58 26.65 -15.59
CA LYS A 66 -53.88 27.92 -15.27
C LYS A 66 -53.04 27.88 -13.99
N ALA A 67 -52.91 26.71 -13.36
CA ALA A 67 -52.12 26.60 -12.13
C ALA A 67 -50.63 26.42 -12.46
N THR A 68 -49.79 26.96 -11.60
CA THR A 68 -48.36 26.69 -11.50
C THR A 68 -48.14 26.01 -10.17
N VAL A 69 -47.54 24.82 -10.15
CA VAL A 69 -47.27 24.03 -8.96
C VAL A 69 -45.78 23.93 -8.75
N THR A 70 -45.31 24.25 -7.56
CA THR A 70 -43.93 24.06 -7.12
C THR A 70 -43.86 22.82 -6.26
N PHE A 71 -43.00 21.88 -6.63
CA PHE A 71 -42.72 20.66 -5.89
C PHE A 71 -41.31 20.73 -5.31
N THR A 72 -41.20 20.66 -3.99
CA THR A 72 -39.94 20.76 -3.26
C THR A 72 -39.76 19.56 -2.33
N PRO A 73 -39.01 18.54 -2.76
CA PRO A 73 -38.62 17.45 -1.86
C PRO A 73 -37.83 17.99 -0.67
N THR A 74 -38.22 17.58 0.53
CA THR A 74 -37.61 18.08 1.76
C THR A 74 -37.37 16.92 2.69
N LEU A 75 -36.12 16.74 3.13
CA LEU A 75 -35.80 15.82 4.22
C LEU A 75 -36.14 16.51 5.54
N LYS A 76 -37.08 15.92 6.29
CA LYS A 76 -37.41 16.35 7.64
C LYS A 76 -36.78 15.41 8.64
N PHE A 77 -36.13 15.95 9.67
CA PHE A 77 -35.44 15.17 10.69
C PHE A 77 -35.49 15.90 12.04
N GLU A 78 -35.09 15.23 13.11
CA GLU A 78 -35.04 15.86 14.41
C GLU A 78 -34.08 17.05 14.41
N GLY A 79 -34.58 18.23 14.80
CA GLY A 79 -33.80 19.46 14.84
C GLY A 79 -33.79 20.28 13.54
N GLY A 80 -34.46 19.86 12.47
CA GLY A 80 -34.64 20.73 11.30
C GLY A 80 -35.12 20.04 10.02
N GLU A 81 -34.99 20.77 8.92
CA GLU A 81 -35.31 20.29 7.58
C GLU A 81 -34.23 20.72 6.57
N ALA A 82 -34.11 19.95 5.50
CA ALA A 82 -33.20 20.23 4.40
C ALA A 82 -33.96 20.10 3.08
N ALA A 83 -34.32 21.24 2.50
CA ALA A 83 -34.99 21.31 1.21
C ALA A 83 -33.99 21.04 0.07
N MET A 84 -34.42 20.20 -0.87
CA MET A 84 -33.75 20.00 -2.15
C MET A 84 -34.18 21.08 -3.16
N LYS A 85 -33.63 21.09 -4.37
CA LYS A 85 -34.02 22.07 -5.38
C LYS A 85 -35.49 21.88 -5.76
N SER A 86 -36.25 22.96 -5.85
CA SER A 86 -37.64 22.89 -6.31
C SER A 86 -37.72 22.64 -7.82
N THR A 87 -38.81 21.98 -8.26
CA THR A 87 -39.21 21.93 -9.68
C THR A 87 -40.60 22.52 -9.87
N THR A 88 -40.86 23.03 -11.07
CA THR A 88 -42.11 23.71 -11.41
C THR A 88 -42.88 22.91 -12.46
N LEU A 89 -44.15 22.63 -12.15
CA LEU A 89 -45.12 22.03 -13.06
C LEU A 89 -46.16 23.08 -13.45
N LEU A 90 -46.48 23.18 -14.74
CA LEU A 90 -47.37 24.18 -15.30
C LEU A 90 -48.60 23.54 -15.91
N GLY A 91 -49.77 24.14 -15.67
CA GLY A 91 -50.96 23.78 -16.40
C GLY A 91 -50.81 24.14 -17.88
N GLU A 92 -51.55 23.44 -18.75
CA GLU A 92 -51.50 23.66 -20.20
C GLU A 92 -51.64 25.15 -20.63
N ALA A 93 -52.39 25.96 -19.88
CA ALA A 93 -52.61 27.39 -20.10
C ALA A 93 -51.92 28.33 -19.06
N ALA A 94 -51.03 27.83 -18.21
CA ALA A 94 -50.22 28.65 -17.30
C ALA A 94 -48.96 29.19 -18.03
N GLU A 95 -48.52 30.41 -17.73
CA GLU A 95 -47.31 30.99 -18.31
C GLU A 95 -46.11 30.78 -17.38
N GLY A 96 -44.89 30.73 -17.95
CA GLY A 96 -43.64 30.58 -17.20
C GLY A 96 -42.78 29.38 -17.65
N GLU A 97 -41.68 29.16 -16.93
CA GLU A 97 -40.77 28.03 -17.11
C GLU A 97 -41.15 26.85 -16.21
N GLY A 98 -41.22 25.64 -16.77
CA GLY A 98 -41.59 24.43 -16.06
C GLY A 98 -42.22 23.38 -16.97
N GLN A 99 -42.44 22.19 -16.41
CA GLN A 99 -43.00 21.09 -17.19
C GLN A 99 -44.52 21.20 -17.33
N LYS A 100 -45.03 21.16 -18.56
CA LYS A 100 -46.47 21.21 -18.84
C LYS A 100 -47.18 19.90 -18.45
N ILE A 101 -48.29 20.01 -17.73
CA ILE A 101 -49.20 18.92 -17.36
C ILE A 101 -50.58 19.20 -17.95
N GLY A 102 -51.10 18.24 -18.73
CA GLY A 102 -52.38 18.36 -19.41
C GLY A 102 -53.55 18.16 -18.44
N TYR A 103 -54.60 18.98 -18.54
CA TYR A 103 -55.77 18.80 -17.68
C TYR A 103 -56.52 17.52 -18.06
N THR A 104 -56.79 17.27 -19.34
CA THR A 104 -57.61 16.13 -19.76
C THR A 104 -56.86 14.80 -19.65
N THR A 105 -55.57 14.79 -19.97
CA THR A 105 -54.74 13.58 -20.04
C THR A 105 -54.01 13.27 -18.73
N GLY A 106 -53.87 14.25 -17.84
CA GLY A 106 -52.92 14.15 -16.74
C GLY A 106 -51.48 14.25 -17.26
N GLY A 107 -50.54 13.63 -16.53
CA GLY A 107 -49.14 13.56 -16.94
C GLY A 107 -48.27 12.87 -15.90
N SER A 108 -46.96 12.84 -16.14
CA SER A 108 -45.97 12.38 -15.19
C SER A 108 -44.77 13.31 -15.19
N PHE A 109 -43.99 13.33 -14.11
CA PHE A 109 -42.72 14.05 -14.06
C PHE A 109 -41.67 13.19 -13.37
N SER A 110 -40.40 13.44 -13.71
CA SER A 110 -39.24 12.84 -13.05
C SER A 110 -38.41 13.93 -12.42
N TYR A 111 -37.92 13.66 -11.21
CA TYR A 111 -37.10 14.56 -10.43
C TYR A 111 -35.86 13.80 -9.96
N VAL A 112 -34.69 14.39 -10.15
CA VAL A 112 -33.41 13.86 -9.68
C VAL A 112 -32.66 14.98 -9.00
N ASP A 113 -32.26 14.75 -7.76
CA ASP A 113 -31.37 15.66 -7.03
C ASP A 113 -30.52 14.90 -6.02
N THR A 114 -29.59 15.61 -5.41
CA THR A 114 -28.77 15.09 -4.32
C THR A 114 -28.57 16.17 -3.27
N ILE A 115 -28.50 15.76 -2.00
CA ILE A 115 -28.24 16.66 -0.89
C ILE A 115 -27.12 16.10 -0.01
N ALA A 116 -26.30 17.00 0.56
CA ALA A 116 -25.25 16.60 1.48
C ALA A 116 -25.86 15.99 2.75
N TYR A 117 -25.35 14.83 3.15
CA TYR A 117 -25.76 14.15 4.37
C TYR A 117 -25.26 14.89 5.61
N LYS A 118 -26.02 14.83 6.69
CA LYS A 118 -25.65 15.29 8.03
C LYS A 118 -26.11 14.23 9.02
N ASP A 119 -25.40 14.06 10.13
CA ASP A 119 -25.75 13.01 11.10
C ASP A 119 -27.17 13.10 11.66
N ALA A 120 -27.72 14.31 11.79
CA ALA A 120 -29.11 14.52 12.19
C ALA A 120 -30.13 13.87 11.22
N MET A 121 -29.76 13.65 9.95
CA MET A 121 -30.59 13.02 8.92
C MET A 121 -30.68 11.50 9.07
N ARG A 122 -29.95 10.87 10.01
CA ARG A 122 -30.04 9.41 10.25
C ARG A 122 -31.49 8.95 10.49
N LYS A 123 -32.28 9.78 11.19
CA LYS A 123 -33.73 9.62 11.35
C LYS A 123 -34.47 10.72 10.60
N SER A 124 -34.53 10.58 9.29
CA SER A 124 -35.27 11.50 8.43
C SER A 124 -36.47 10.85 7.78
N GLU A 125 -37.37 11.68 7.26
CA GLU A 125 -38.41 11.29 6.31
C GLU A 125 -38.33 12.22 5.10
N LEU A 126 -38.43 11.66 3.90
CA LEU A 126 -38.52 12.47 2.69
C LEU A 126 -39.97 12.89 2.49
N MET A 127 -40.20 14.20 2.42
CA MET A 127 -41.53 14.79 2.26
C MET A 127 -41.67 15.49 0.91
N ALA A 128 -42.81 15.33 0.26
CA ALA A 128 -43.27 16.21 -0.81
C ALA A 128 -43.89 17.46 -0.18
N VAL A 129 -43.19 18.60 -0.31
CA VAL A 129 -43.74 19.92 0.03
C VAL A 129 -44.22 20.56 -1.27
N VAL A 130 -45.52 20.84 -1.36
CA VAL A 130 -46.15 21.28 -2.62
C VAL A 130 -46.95 22.56 -2.40
N GLY A 131 -46.62 23.57 -3.20
CA GLY A 131 -47.36 24.82 -3.28
C GLY A 131 -47.92 25.04 -4.68
N ALA A 132 -49.01 25.78 -4.81
CA ALA A 132 -49.59 26.13 -6.10
C ALA A 132 -50.03 27.60 -6.16
N VAL A 133 -49.88 28.20 -7.33
CA VAL A 133 -50.28 29.57 -7.64
C VAL A 133 -51.17 29.57 -8.88
N MET A 134 -52.21 30.41 -8.90
CA MET A 134 -53.08 30.63 -10.04
C MET A 134 -53.55 32.09 -10.05
N GLY A 135 -52.86 32.93 -10.83
CA GLY A 135 -53.03 34.39 -10.76
C GLY A 135 -52.60 34.90 -9.39
N SER A 136 -53.45 35.65 -8.70
CA SER A 136 -53.20 36.12 -7.33
C SER A 136 -53.53 35.10 -6.23
N LYS A 137 -54.04 33.91 -6.58
CA LYS A 137 -54.45 32.89 -5.61
C LYS A 137 -53.30 31.92 -5.36
N THR A 138 -53.09 31.56 -4.10
CA THR A 138 -52.11 30.55 -3.68
C THR A 138 -52.81 29.42 -2.93
N ALA A 139 -52.16 28.25 -2.87
CA ALA A 139 -52.59 27.11 -2.07
C ALA A 139 -51.37 26.27 -1.67
N GLU A 140 -51.25 25.95 -0.39
CA GLU A 140 -50.33 24.94 0.12
C GLU A 140 -51.07 23.60 0.24
N PHE A 141 -50.32 22.52 0.07
CA PHE A 141 -50.83 21.16 0.15
C PHE A 141 -50.31 20.52 1.44
N ASP A 142 -51.05 19.54 1.97
CA ASP A 142 -50.54 18.76 3.10
C ASP A 142 -49.27 18.02 2.67
N ASP A 143 -48.21 18.12 3.48
CA ASP A 143 -46.96 17.41 3.24
C ASP A 143 -47.22 15.90 3.16
N ARG A 144 -46.66 15.26 2.13
CA ARG A 144 -46.78 13.82 1.95
C ARG A 144 -45.44 13.13 2.12
N LYS A 145 -45.38 12.15 3.02
CA LYS A 145 -44.24 11.25 3.13
C LYS A 145 -44.07 10.44 1.84
N LEU A 146 -42.86 10.48 1.30
CA LEU A 146 -42.46 9.81 0.07
C LEU A 146 -41.60 8.58 0.33
N ALA A 147 -40.65 8.68 1.27
CA ALA A 147 -39.72 7.61 1.63
C ALA A 147 -39.27 7.74 3.09
N ASP A 148 -38.79 6.63 3.64
CA ASP A 148 -38.09 6.61 4.94
C ASP A 148 -36.68 7.22 4.82
N GLY A 149 -36.03 7.39 5.96
CA GLY A 149 -34.73 8.05 6.09
C GLY A 149 -33.57 7.31 5.43
N CYS A 150 -32.35 7.69 5.81
CA CYS A 150 -31.17 7.25 5.10
C CYS A 150 -30.55 6.00 5.74
N ILE A 151 -30.37 4.92 4.97
CA ILE A 151 -29.38 3.88 5.26
C ILE A 151 -28.00 4.51 5.13
N ILE A 152 -27.20 4.43 6.19
CA ILE A 152 -25.93 5.15 6.30
C ILE A 152 -24.71 4.23 6.29
N THR A 153 -24.87 2.97 5.92
CA THR A 153 -23.82 1.94 6.00
C THR A 153 -22.50 2.39 5.35
N SER A 154 -22.58 3.14 4.25
CA SER A 154 -21.41 3.72 3.56
C SER A 154 -20.59 4.73 4.35
N THR A 155 -21.13 5.28 5.43
CA THR A 155 -20.40 6.22 6.30
C THR A 155 -19.46 5.52 7.29
N ARG A 156 -19.54 4.19 7.38
CA ARG A 156 -18.79 3.37 8.36
C ARG A 156 -17.35 3.09 7.95
N VAL A 157 -16.75 3.92 7.08
CA VAL A 157 -15.39 3.72 6.58
C VAL A 157 -14.38 3.86 7.72
N ALA A 158 -13.54 2.85 7.93
CA ALA A 158 -12.48 2.89 8.93
C ALA A 158 -11.30 3.73 8.43
N ASN A 159 -10.58 4.36 9.35
CA ASN A 159 -9.31 5.04 9.08
C ASN A 159 -8.14 4.03 9.22
N ASP A 160 -8.11 3.02 8.36
CA ASP A 160 -7.10 1.96 8.32
C ASP A 160 -6.19 2.06 7.08
N GLU A 161 -6.04 3.27 6.54
CA GLU A 161 -5.05 3.57 5.51
C GLU A 161 -3.64 3.11 5.97
N ASP A 162 -2.89 2.52 5.03
CA ASP A 162 -1.51 2.12 5.24
C ASP A 162 -0.63 3.35 5.40
N VAL A 163 -0.10 3.50 6.61
CA VAL A 163 0.94 4.47 6.91
C VAL A 163 2.28 3.82 6.60
N MET A 164 3.11 4.46 5.78
CA MET A 164 4.36 3.90 5.30
C MET A 164 5.55 4.29 6.18
N PHE A 165 6.41 3.32 6.40
CA PHE A 165 7.59 3.44 7.24
C PHE A 165 8.86 3.42 6.38
N GLY A 166 9.81 4.31 6.66
CA GLY A 166 11.11 4.33 6.01
C GLY A 166 12.06 3.30 6.64
N ALA A 167 12.18 2.13 6.02
CA ALA A 167 12.97 1.03 6.55
C ALA A 167 14.48 1.30 6.60
N ASP A 168 15.14 0.66 7.55
CA ASP A 168 16.59 0.50 7.52
C ASP A 168 17.00 -0.49 6.41
N LYS A 169 18.30 -0.45 6.10
CA LYS A 169 18.98 -1.37 5.18
C LYS A 169 20.10 -2.11 5.92
N TYR A 170 19.95 -2.32 7.22
CA TYR A 170 20.99 -2.89 8.05
C TYR A 170 21.16 -4.38 7.76
N GLU A 171 22.38 -4.75 7.37
CA GLU A 171 22.77 -6.15 7.19
C GLU A 171 23.46 -6.66 8.45
N LYS A 172 22.83 -7.61 9.15
CA LYS A 172 23.44 -8.27 10.33
C LYS A 172 24.74 -9.01 10.01
N ILE A 173 24.90 -9.46 8.76
CA ILE A 173 26.05 -10.24 8.32
C ILE A 173 26.51 -9.70 6.97
N THR A 174 27.69 -9.10 6.96
CA THR A 174 28.39 -8.70 5.74
C THR A 174 29.66 -9.56 5.59
N ILE A 175 29.89 -10.11 4.40
CA ILE A 175 31.05 -10.96 4.12
C ILE A 175 32.02 -10.18 3.26
N LEU A 176 33.24 -10.01 3.78
CA LEU A 176 34.34 -9.42 3.06
C LEU A 176 35.15 -10.52 2.37
N ASN A 177 35.50 -10.30 1.10
CA ASN A 177 36.30 -11.22 0.31
C ASN A 177 37.64 -10.59 -0.07
N GLN A 178 38.73 -11.36 0.07
CA GLN A 178 40.03 -10.99 -0.48
C GLN A 178 40.69 -12.18 -1.17
N LYS A 179 41.21 -11.93 -2.36
CA LYS A 179 41.91 -12.93 -3.18
C LYS A 179 43.41 -12.66 -3.29
N ALA A 180 44.19 -13.71 -3.48
CA ALA A 180 45.58 -13.66 -3.93
C ALA A 180 45.85 -14.74 -4.98
N GLU A 181 46.78 -14.43 -5.87
CA GLU A 181 47.25 -15.38 -6.88
C GLU A 181 48.72 -15.73 -6.64
N LEU A 182 49.05 -17.00 -6.81
CA LEU A 182 50.40 -17.55 -6.77
C LEU A 182 50.70 -18.18 -8.12
N TYR A 183 51.75 -17.72 -8.81
CA TYR A 183 52.20 -18.33 -10.06
C TYR A 183 53.30 -19.37 -9.82
N TYR A 184 53.42 -20.33 -10.73
CA TYR A 184 54.30 -21.48 -10.56
C TYR A 184 55.22 -21.68 -11.78
N PRO A 185 56.45 -22.19 -11.57
CA PRO A 185 57.27 -22.67 -12.66
C PRO A 185 56.61 -23.83 -13.42
N ILE A 186 57.08 -24.07 -14.64
CA ILE A 186 56.64 -25.21 -15.46
C ILE A 186 56.79 -26.52 -14.68
N GLN A 187 55.77 -27.37 -14.74
CA GLN A 187 55.74 -28.69 -14.11
C GLN A 187 56.13 -28.73 -12.61
N SER A 188 55.95 -27.62 -11.89
CA SER A 188 56.29 -27.51 -10.46
C SER A 188 55.12 -27.05 -9.61
N SER A 189 55.10 -27.52 -8.37
CA SER A 189 54.22 -27.07 -7.27
C SER A 189 54.98 -26.29 -6.19
N ALA A 190 56.26 -25.99 -6.40
CA ALA A 190 57.03 -25.16 -5.50
C ALA A 190 56.67 -23.68 -5.74
N ILE A 191 56.15 -23.01 -4.71
CA ILE A 191 55.82 -21.58 -4.77
C ILE A 191 57.13 -20.78 -4.77
N PRO A 192 57.44 -19.99 -5.82
CA PRO A 192 58.62 -19.15 -5.83
C PRO A 192 58.58 -18.08 -4.72
N SER A 193 59.73 -17.75 -4.13
CA SER A 193 59.81 -16.74 -3.05
C SER A 193 59.29 -15.36 -3.48
N LYS A 194 59.42 -15.01 -4.77
CA LYS A 194 58.88 -13.75 -5.32
C LYS A 194 57.35 -13.72 -5.29
N GLU A 195 56.69 -14.86 -5.50
CA GLU A 195 55.23 -14.96 -5.53
C GLU A 195 54.64 -14.83 -4.12
N MET A 196 55.35 -15.32 -3.09
CA MET A 196 54.99 -15.10 -1.69
C MET A 196 55.08 -13.61 -1.25
N ARG A 197 55.60 -12.74 -2.12
CA ARG A 197 55.78 -11.29 -1.92
C ARG A 197 55.08 -10.47 -3.02
N SER A 198 54.25 -11.09 -3.85
CA SER A 198 53.48 -10.39 -4.88
C SER A 198 52.51 -9.38 -4.28
N GLU A 199 52.05 -8.41 -5.08
CA GLU A 199 51.08 -7.41 -4.61
C GLU A 199 49.76 -8.05 -4.15
N SER A 200 49.27 -9.09 -4.84
CA SER A 200 48.05 -9.80 -4.45
C SER A 200 48.20 -10.50 -3.09
N VAL A 201 49.37 -11.10 -2.81
CA VAL A 201 49.68 -11.70 -1.51
C VAL A 201 49.89 -10.63 -0.43
N LYS A 202 50.46 -9.47 -0.75
CA LYS A 202 50.54 -8.33 0.17
C LYS A 202 49.15 -7.82 0.55
N ALA A 203 48.26 -7.68 -0.42
CA ALA A 203 46.86 -7.28 -0.19
C ALA A 203 46.13 -8.29 0.70
N LEU A 204 46.27 -9.58 0.42
CA LEU A 204 45.71 -10.64 1.27
C LEU A 204 46.25 -10.59 2.70
N LYS A 205 47.56 -10.36 2.88
CA LYS A 205 48.16 -10.16 4.21
C LYS A 205 47.64 -8.89 4.88
N GLY A 206 47.41 -7.81 4.12
CA GLY A 206 46.74 -6.60 4.58
C GLY A 206 45.37 -6.91 5.16
N PHE A 207 44.54 -7.64 4.41
CA PHE A 207 43.23 -8.09 4.86
C PHE A 207 43.28 -8.95 6.14
N ILE A 208 44.20 -9.93 6.21
CA ILE A 208 44.39 -10.80 7.39
C ILE A 208 44.83 -10.01 8.64
N LYS A 209 45.45 -8.83 8.48
CA LYS A 209 45.83 -7.99 9.64
C LYS A 209 44.61 -7.45 10.38
N ASN A 210 43.45 -7.34 9.74
CA ASN A 210 42.22 -6.87 10.37
C ASN A 210 41.65 -7.84 11.42
N LYS A 211 42.12 -9.09 11.46
CA LYS A 211 41.71 -10.12 12.44
C LYS A 211 40.23 -10.50 12.42
N TYR A 212 39.55 -10.24 11.32
CA TYR A 212 38.16 -10.63 11.15
C TYR A 212 37.99 -12.15 11.23
N VAL A 213 36.86 -12.60 11.78
CA VAL A 213 36.57 -14.03 11.93
C VAL A 213 36.45 -14.65 10.55
N THR A 214 37.23 -15.71 10.31
CA THR A 214 37.23 -16.40 9.01
C THR A 214 35.92 -17.16 8.80
N LYS A 215 35.22 -16.88 7.70
CA LYS A 215 34.08 -17.69 7.25
C LYS A 215 34.56 -18.94 6.51
N ASP A 216 35.36 -18.75 5.47
CA ASP A 216 35.92 -19.85 4.68
C ASP A 216 37.18 -19.40 3.93
N VAL A 217 37.99 -20.39 3.54
CA VAL A 217 39.19 -20.23 2.72
C VAL A 217 39.10 -21.22 1.57
N THR A 218 38.98 -20.71 0.36
CA THR A 218 38.96 -21.52 -0.85
C THR A 218 40.30 -21.44 -1.57
N LEU A 219 40.82 -22.59 -1.95
CA LEU A 219 42.05 -22.73 -2.72
C LEU A 219 41.74 -23.45 -4.02
N THR A 220 41.89 -22.74 -5.13
CA THR A 220 41.70 -23.32 -6.45
C THR A 220 43.02 -23.24 -7.19
N ALA A 221 43.52 -24.37 -7.70
CA ALA A 221 44.72 -24.36 -8.52
C ALA A 221 44.49 -25.00 -9.87
N TRP A 222 45.36 -24.61 -10.80
CA TRP A 222 45.35 -25.09 -12.16
C TRP A 222 46.76 -25.45 -12.65
N ALA A 223 46.77 -26.24 -13.70
CA ALA A 223 47.88 -26.47 -14.60
C ALA A 223 47.68 -25.73 -15.92
N SER A 224 48.76 -25.50 -16.62
CA SER A 224 48.79 -25.14 -18.03
C SER A 224 48.84 -26.42 -18.88
N PRO A 225 48.35 -26.40 -20.13
CA PRO A 225 48.45 -27.53 -21.06
C PRO A 225 49.89 -27.71 -21.61
N ASP A 226 50.89 -27.79 -20.73
CA ASP A 226 52.31 -27.97 -21.09
C ASP A 226 52.73 -29.44 -21.25
N GLY A 227 52.00 -30.36 -20.60
CA GLY A 227 52.30 -31.79 -20.59
C GLY A 227 51.03 -32.63 -20.55
N PRO A 228 51.13 -33.96 -20.54
CA PRO A 228 49.96 -34.83 -20.63
C PRO A 228 48.93 -34.56 -19.51
N GLU A 229 47.65 -34.75 -19.82
CA GLU A 229 46.52 -34.50 -18.90
C GLU A 229 46.73 -35.09 -17.49
N ASP A 230 47.16 -36.35 -17.37
CA ASP A 230 47.42 -37.00 -16.07
C ASP A 230 48.48 -36.26 -15.24
N LEU A 231 49.52 -35.76 -15.90
CA LEU A 231 50.58 -34.98 -15.26
C LEU A 231 50.03 -33.62 -14.81
N ASN A 232 49.24 -32.95 -15.64
CA ASN A 232 48.64 -31.65 -15.33
C ASN A 232 47.62 -31.75 -14.19
N ASN A 233 46.81 -32.81 -14.16
CA ASN A 233 45.89 -33.12 -13.07
C ASN A 233 46.64 -33.31 -11.75
N LYS A 234 47.75 -34.07 -11.77
CA LYS A 234 48.62 -34.22 -10.60
C LYS A 234 49.24 -32.89 -10.15
N ILE A 235 49.79 -32.10 -11.07
CA ILE A 235 50.41 -30.80 -10.76
C ILE A 235 49.38 -29.84 -10.16
N SER A 236 48.18 -29.78 -10.71
CA SER A 236 47.09 -28.95 -10.20
C SER A 236 46.72 -29.31 -8.75
N ASN A 237 46.65 -30.60 -8.44
CA ASN A 237 46.44 -31.08 -7.07
C ASN A 237 47.62 -30.74 -6.15
N ASP A 238 48.86 -30.93 -6.61
CA ASP A 238 50.06 -30.62 -5.83
C ASP A 238 50.19 -29.12 -5.55
N ARG A 239 49.83 -28.26 -6.53
CA ARG A 239 49.75 -26.80 -6.36
C ARG A 239 48.70 -26.42 -5.35
N THR A 240 47.50 -27.00 -5.43
CA THR A 240 46.45 -26.81 -4.43
C THR A 240 46.96 -27.11 -3.01
N ASN A 241 47.68 -28.22 -2.84
CA ASN A 241 48.27 -28.60 -1.55
C ASN A 241 49.43 -27.68 -1.12
N SER A 242 50.24 -27.19 -2.05
CA SER A 242 51.30 -26.21 -1.75
C SER A 242 50.73 -24.87 -1.28
N ALA A 243 49.70 -24.36 -1.97
CA ALA A 243 49.00 -23.13 -1.63
C ALA A 243 48.31 -23.27 -0.28
N PHE A 244 47.72 -24.44 0.00
CA PHE A 244 47.10 -24.76 1.29
C PHE A 244 48.10 -24.70 2.43
N ARG A 245 49.24 -25.39 2.30
CA ARG A 245 50.29 -25.36 3.33
C ARG A 245 50.80 -23.93 3.54
N TYR A 246 51.01 -23.19 2.46
CA TYR A 246 51.42 -21.79 2.54
C TYR A 246 50.41 -20.95 3.32
N ILE A 247 49.16 -20.84 2.84
CA ILE A 247 48.19 -19.95 3.47
C ILE A 247 47.84 -20.39 4.89
N LYS A 248 47.70 -21.69 5.16
CA LYS A 248 47.43 -22.19 6.51
C LYS A 248 48.53 -21.78 7.49
N ASN A 249 49.79 -21.84 7.08
CA ASN A 249 50.92 -21.38 7.89
C ASN A 249 50.91 -19.85 8.07
N GLU A 250 50.61 -19.08 7.03
CA GLU A 250 50.50 -17.62 7.12
C GLU A 250 49.39 -17.21 8.08
N LEU A 251 48.19 -17.80 7.96
CA LEU A 251 47.04 -17.52 8.83
C LEU A 251 47.33 -17.89 10.29
N ARG A 252 47.98 -19.03 10.54
CA ARG A 252 48.42 -19.44 11.88
C ARG A 252 49.48 -18.49 12.46
N ARG A 253 50.49 -18.10 11.67
CA ARG A 253 51.53 -17.16 12.10
C ARG A 253 50.93 -15.79 12.43
N MET A 254 49.93 -15.38 11.65
CA MET A 254 49.18 -14.16 11.89
C MET A 254 48.10 -14.33 12.95
N LYS A 255 47.93 -15.51 13.56
CA LYS A 255 46.94 -15.76 14.62
C LYS A 255 45.50 -15.37 14.23
N LEU A 256 45.11 -15.62 12.98
CA LEU A 256 43.73 -15.37 12.55
C LEU A 256 42.79 -16.41 13.17
N GLU A 257 41.63 -15.97 13.65
CA GLU A 257 40.59 -16.88 14.14
C GLU A 257 40.06 -17.75 12.99
N GLY A 258 39.87 -19.05 13.27
CA GLY A 258 39.53 -20.06 12.27
C GLY A 258 40.75 -20.71 11.57
N ALA A 259 41.97 -20.16 11.71
CA ALA A 259 43.16 -20.68 11.01
C ALA A 259 43.58 -22.14 11.38
N LYS A 260 43.07 -22.66 12.49
CA LYS A 260 43.29 -24.05 12.93
C LYS A 260 42.11 -24.97 12.62
N ASN A 261 40.99 -24.42 12.16
CA ASN A 261 39.80 -25.18 11.83
C ASN A 261 39.88 -25.66 10.37
N ASP A 262 40.20 -26.93 10.20
CA ASP A 262 40.38 -27.52 8.87
C ASP A 262 39.08 -27.59 8.06
N SER A 263 37.90 -27.51 8.71
CA SER A 263 36.61 -27.50 8.03
C SER A 263 36.34 -26.21 7.24
N LEU A 264 37.08 -25.12 7.53
CA LEU A 264 36.94 -23.85 6.82
C LEU A 264 37.70 -23.84 5.48
N TYR A 265 38.51 -24.86 5.20
CA TYR A 265 39.36 -24.89 4.02
C TYR A 265 38.80 -25.80 2.94
N THR A 266 38.51 -25.21 1.78
CA THR A 266 38.09 -25.94 0.58
C THR A 266 39.24 -25.99 -0.41
N LYS A 267 39.61 -27.20 -0.86
CA LYS A 267 40.67 -27.44 -1.85
C LYS A 267 40.05 -27.89 -3.17
N VAL A 268 40.36 -27.19 -4.25
CA VAL A 268 39.80 -27.45 -5.59
C VAL A 268 40.94 -27.54 -6.60
N SER A 269 41.19 -28.76 -7.09
CA SER A 269 42.09 -29.00 -8.22
C SER A 269 41.28 -29.02 -9.51
N LYS A 270 41.64 -28.17 -10.48
CA LYS A 270 40.87 -28.01 -11.74
C LYS A 270 41.54 -28.59 -12.97
N GLY A 271 42.71 -29.24 -12.83
CA GLY A 271 43.48 -29.67 -14.00
C GLY A 271 43.91 -28.47 -14.83
N GLU A 272 43.79 -28.56 -16.15
CA GLU A 272 44.19 -27.52 -17.10
C GLU A 272 43.26 -26.30 -17.13
N TYR A 273 43.83 -25.08 -17.17
CA TYR A 273 43.04 -23.85 -17.12
C TYR A 273 42.60 -23.33 -18.50
N TRP A 274 41.71 -24.06 -19.15
CA TRP A 274 41.23 -23.70 -20.48
C TRP A 274 40.45 -22.39 -20.56
N ASP A 275 39.65 -22.06 -19.55
CA ASP A 275 38.95 -20.76 -19.49
C ASP A 275 39.94 -19.61 -19.39
N GLY A 276 40.98 -19.77 -18.56
CA GLY A 276 42.08 -18.82 -18.46
C GLY A 276 42.86 -18.71 -19.77
N PHE A 277 43.10 -19.83 -20.46
CA PHE A 277 43.76 -19.81 -21.78
C PHE A 277 42.97 -18.94 -22.77
N ASN A 278 41.66 -19.17 -22.85
CA ASN A 278 40.78 -18.42 -23.73
C ASN A 278 40.79 -16.92 -23.41
N GLN A 279 40.69 -16.56 -22.13
CA GLN A 279 40.75 -15.16 -21.68
C GLN A 279 42.08 -14.50 -22.02
N LEU A 280 43.20 -15.18 -21.76
CA LEU A 280 44.53 -14.63 -21.98
C LEU A 280 44.88 -14.49 -23.47
N VAL A 281 44.54 -15.47 -24.31
CA VAL A 281 44.75 -15.39 -25.75
C VAL A 281 43.88 -14.29 -26.36
N GLY A 282 42.59 -14.21 -25.99
CA GLY A 282 41.69 -13.16 -26.48
C GLY A 282 42.17 -11.75 -26.15
N ALA A 283 42.74 -11.57 -24.96
CA ALA A 283 43.30 -10.29 -24.49
C ALA A 283 44.74 -10.00 -24.99
N SER A 284 45.38 -10.93 -25.70
CA SER A 284 46.76 -10.76 -26.18
C SER A 284 46.86 -10.01 -27.51
N ASP A 285 48.07 -9.63 -27.87
CA ASP A 285 48.42 -9.02 -29.17
C ASP A 285 48.89 -10.07 -30.21
N ILE A 286 48.60 -11.35 -29.99
CA ILE A 286 48.93 -12.41 -30.95
C ILE A 286 48.08 -12.21 -32.22
N GLU A 287 48.72 -12.10 -33.38
CA GLU A 287 48.11 -11.78 -34.67
C GLU A 287 46.92 -12.71 -35.01
N ASP A 288 47.12 -14.03 -34.93
CA ASP A 288 46.10 -15.04 -35.25
C ASP A 288 45.28 -15.51 -34.03
N LYS A 289 45.13 -14.69 -32.98
CA LYS A 289 44.48 -15.10 -31.72
C LYS A 289 43.08 -15.70 -31.88
N GLN A 290 42.27 -15.19 -32.82
CA GLN A 290 40.92 -15.73 -33.03
C GLN A 290 40.99 -17.14 -33.64
N LEU A 291 41.87 -17.35 -34.62
CA LEU A 291 42.09 -18.67 -35.21
C LEU A 291 42.59 -19.68 -34.16
N ILE A 292 43.49 -19.26 -33.27
CA ILE A 292 43.97 -20.10 -32.15
C ILE A 292 42.80 -20.51 -31.26
N LEU A 293 41.95 -19.56 -30.86
CA LEU A 293 40.78 -19.84 -30.03
C LEU A 293 39.80 -20.79 -30.74
N ASP A 294 39.56 -20.61 -32.04
CA ASP A 294 38.63 -21.43 -32.81
C ASP A 294 39.13 -22.88 -32.96
N ILE A 295 40.43 -23.06 -33.22
CA ILE A 295 41.06 -24.38 -33.31
C ILE A 295 40.94 -25.11 -31.97
N VAL A 296 41.29 -24.43 -30.88
CA VAL A 296 41.32 -25.02 -29.53
C VAL A 296 39.91 -25.26 -28.98
N ASN A 297 38.92 -24.42 -29.26
CA ASN A 297 37.58 -24.55 -28.70
C ASN A 297 36.63 -25.41 -29.54
N ARG A 298 37.04 -25.84 -30.75
CA ARG A 298 36.29 -26.82 -31.56
C ARG A 298 36.23 -28.21 -30.89
N HIS A 299 37.18 -28.50 -30.01
CA HIS A 299 37.25 -29.76 -29.29
C HIS A 299 36.89 -29.57 -27.82
N SER A 300 36.04 -30.45 -27.29
CA SER A 300 35.76 -30.53 -25.85
C SER A 300 36.75 -31.45 -25.11
N ASP A 301 37.42 -32.34 -25.83
CA ASP A 301 38.39 -33.31 -25.31
C ASP A 301 39.73 -32.62 -25.01
N VAL A 302 40.16 -32.68 -23.75
CA VAL A 302 41.34 -31.97 -23.22
C VAL A 302 42.63 -32.38 -23.95
N ILE A 303 42.80 -33.68 -24.22
CA ILE A 303 43.99 -34.22 -24.89
C ILE A 303 44.07 -33.68 -26.32
N LYS A 304 42.94 -33.64 -27.04
CA LYS A 304 42.89 -33.06 -28.39
C LYS A 304 43.23 -31.57 -28.37
N ARG A 305 42.70 -30.81 -27.40
CA ARG A 305 43.00 -29.37 -27.27
C ARG A 305 44.49 -29.13 -27.00
N GLU A 306 45.10 -29.92 -26.14
CA GLU A 306 46.55 -29.87 -25.86
C GLU A 306 47.37 -30.15 -27.14
N GLN A 307 46.96 -31.16 -27.92
CA GLN A 307 47.63 -31.54 -29.16
C GLN A 307 47.49 -30.46 -30.23
N GLU A 308 46.31 -29.86 -30.38
CA GLU A 308 46.09 -28.75 -31.31
C GLU A 308 46.99 -27.56 -30.99
N ILE A 309 47.11 -27.17 -29.72
CA ILE A 309 48.03 -26.09 -29.31
C ILE A 309 49.48 -26.39 -29.71
N LYS A 310 49.94 -27.63 -29.53
CA LYS A 310 51.31 -28.04 -29.90
C LYS A 310 51.55 -28.06 -31.41
N ASN A 311 50.51 -28.33 -32.20
CA ASN A 311 50.59 -28.35 -33.67
C ASN A 311 50.76 -26.95 -34.28
N LEU A 312 50.51 -25.87 -33.52
CA LEU A 312 50.67 -24.48 -33.99
C LEU A 312 52.13 -24.02 -34.14
N ALA A 313 53.11 -24.90 -33.92
CA ALA A 313 54.55 -24.70 -34.19
C ALA A 313 55.13 -23.36 -33.67
N VAL A 314 55.35 -22.38 -34.55
CA VAL A 314 55.93 -21.07 -34.16
C VAL A 314 55.03 -20.33 -33.18
N VAL A 315 53.70 -20.41 -33.37
CA VAL A 315 52.72 -19.79 -32.46
C VAL A 315 52.75 -20.47 -31.09
N PHE A 316 53.02 -21.78 -31.03
CA PHE A 316 53.20 -22.47 -29.75
C PHE A 316 54.35 -21.89 -28.94
N LEU A 317 55.45 -21.46 -29.56
CA LEU A 317 56.56 -20.81 -28.85
C LEU A 317 56.13 -19.49 -28.20
N THR A 318 55.30 -18.70 -28.88
CA THR A 318 54.70 -17.48 -28.33
C THR A 318 53.75 -17.80 -27.18
N LEU A 319 52.85 -18.78 -27.36
CA LEU A 319 51.95 -19.22 -26.29
C LEU A 319 52.73 -19.74 -25.06
N ALA A 320 53.76 -20.54 -25.26
CA ALA A 320 54.58 -21.11 -24.20
C ALA A 320 55.39 -20.05 -23.43
N LYS A 321 55.73 -18.95 -24.09
CA LYS A 321 56.44 -17.83 -23.48
C LYS A 321 55.51 -16.85 -22.76
N ASP A 322 54.39 -16.48 -23.38
CA ASP A 322 53.61 -15.31 -22.97
C ASP A 322 52.25 -15.67 -22.32
N ILE A 323 51.71 -16.86 -22.61
CA ILE A 323 50.37 -17.29 -22.14
C ILE A 323 50.46 -18.41 -21.10
N LEU A 324 51.06 -19.55 -21.45
CA LEU A 324 51.10 -20.74 -20.59
C LEU A 324 51.66 -20.48 -19.18
N PRO A 325 52.71 -19.65 -18.99
CA PRO A 325 53.20 -19.34 -17.65
C PRO A 325 52.16 -18.68 -16.74
N ARG A 326 51.21 -17.91 -17.29
CA ARG A 326 50.13 -17.24 -16.53
C ARG A 326 48.96 -18.19 -16.19
N LEU A 327 48.91 -19.36 -16.79
CA LEU A 327 47.93 -20.40 -16.45
C LEU A 327 48.40 -21.28 -15.29
N ARG A 328 49.71 -21.28 -15.02
CA ARG A 328 50.33 -22.01 -13.92
C ARG A 328 50.08 -21.30 -12.60
N LYS A 329 48.84 -21.33 -12.09
CA LYS A 329 48.49 -20.55 -10.89
C LYS A 329 47.66 -21.32 -9.86
N ALA A 330 47.70 -20.79 -8.63
CA ALA A 330 46.72 -21.06 -7.59
C ALA A 330 46.10 -19.73 -7.15
N GLU A 331 44.78 -19.70 -7.00
CA GLU A 331 44.02 -18.63 -6.38
C GLU A 331 43.67 -19.03 -4.95
N ILE A 332 43.95 -18.13 -4.01
CA ILE A 332 43.53 -18.20 -2.62
C ILE A 332 42.44 -17.14 -2.45
N SER A 333 41.27 -17.55 -1.95
CA SER A 333 40.16 -16.66 -1.62
C SER A 333 39.85 -16.82 -0.14
N ILE A 334 39.86 -15.72 0.61
CA ILE A 334 39.47 -15.70 2.03
C ILE A 334 38.21 -14.87 2.16
N ASN A 335 37.18 -15.48 2.75
CA ASN A 335 35.97 -14.82 3.18
C ASN A 335 36.01 -14.61 4.69
N SER A 336 35.68 -13.42 5.17
CA SER A 336 35.62 -13.12 6.60
C SER A 336 34.38 -12.29 6.94
N TYR A 337 33.87 -12.45 8.15
CA TYR A 337 32.76 -11.66 8.65
C TYR A 337 33.25 -10.25 8.98
N GLU A 338 32.58 -9.24 8.43
CA GLU A 338 32.79 -7.87 8.89
C GLU A 338 32.35 -7.76 10.36
N PRO A 339 33.17 -7.17 11.26
CA PRO A 339 32.74 -6.93 12.63
C PRO A 339 31.55 -5.98 12.66
N LYS A 340 30.46 -6.42 13.29
CA LYS A 340 29.27 -5.62 13.57
C LYS A 340 29.09 -5.47 15.07
N LYS A 341 28.42 -4.39 15.48
CA LYS A 341 27.95 -4.25 16.87
C LYS A 341 26.85 -5.27 17.14
N THR A 342 26.76 -5.74 18.37
CA THR A 342 25.66 -6.61 18.81
C THR A 342 24.37 -5.80 18.95
N ASP A 343 23.22 -6.47 18.88
CA ASP A 343 21.91 -5.82 19.08
C ASP A 343 21.85 -5.06 20.42
N ALA A 344 22.45 -5.61 21.49
CA ALA A 344 22.52 -4.95 22.80
C ALA A 344 23.40 -3.68 22.80
N GLU A 345 24.50 -3.68 22.06
CA GLU A 345 25.34 -2.49 21.90
C GLU A 345 24.62 -1.42 21.08
N ILE A 346 23.98 -1.81 19.97
CA ILE A 346 23.19 -0.91 19.12
C ILE A 346 22.07 -0.27 19.94
N ASP A 347 21.26 -1.07 20.65
CA ASP A 347 20.15 -0.59 21.47
C ASP A 347 20.61 0.40 22.55
N SER A 348 21.72 0.10 23.23
CA SER A 348 22.27 0.97 24.27
C SER A 348 22.83 2.28 23.71
N LEU A 349 23.39 2.28 22.50
CA LEU A 349 23.99 3.46 21.88
C LEU A 349 22.95 4.36 21.20
N ALA A 350 21.84 3.79 20.72
CA ALA A 350 20.85 4.49 19.91
C ALA A 350 20.30 5.76 20.56
N THR A 351 20.13 5.78 21.88
CA THR A 351 19.68 6.99 22.60
C THR A 351 20.82 7.69 23.34
N ALA A 352 21.84 6.96 23.78
CA ALA A 352 22.92 7.52 24.60
C ALA A 352 24.00 8.22 23.78
N LYS A 353 24.36 7.67 22.61
CA LYS A 353 25.44 8.14 21.71
C LYS A 353 25.10 7.82 20.24
N PRO A 354 24.00 8.38 19.70
CA PRO A 354 23.52 8.07 18.35
C PRO A 354 24.53 8.39 17.24
N ASP A 355 25.43 9.35 17.46
CA ASP A 355 26.52 9.75 16.55
C ASP A 355 27.61 8.68 16.38
N THR A 356 27.59 7.62 17.20
CA THR A 356 28.53 6.49 17.11
C THR A 356 27.97 5.29 16.33
N LEU A 357 26.69 5.34 15.98
CA LEU A 357 26.02 4.37 15.11
C LEU A 357 25.92 4.95 13.71
N ASP A 358 26.10 4.14 12.67
CA ASP A 358 25.69 4.58 11.33
C ASP A 358 24.16 4.72 11.22
N VAL A 359 23.66 5.33 10.14
CA VAL A 359 22.23 5.59 10.00
C VAL A 359 21.41 4.29 9.94
N GLU A 360 21.96 3.22 9.36
CA GLU A 360 21.26 1.95 9.25
C GLU A 360 21.21 1.23 10.60
N GLU A 361 22.31 1.24 11.36
CA GLU A 361 22.36 0.75 12.75
C GLU A 361 21.35 1.50 13.63
N LEU A 362 21.24 2.82 13.49
CA LEU A 362 20.37 3.65 14.33
C LEU A 362 18.89 3.44 14.00
N LEU A 363 18.52 3.34 12.72
CA LEU A 363 17.16 3.02 12.32
C LEU A 363 16.80 1.57 12.70
N TYR A 364 17.74 0.64 12.52
CA TYR A 364 17.60 -0.75 12.96
C TYR A 364 17.35 -0.86 14.46
N ALA A 365 17.99 -0.01 15.28
CA ALA A 365 17.80 -0.01 16.73
C ALA A 365 16.34 0.15 17.15
N ALA A 366 15.54 0.93 16.41
CA ALA A 366 14.12 1.10 16.72
C ALA A 366 13.29 -0.17 16.45
N THR A 367 13.78 -1.08 15.63
CA THR A 367 13.14 -2.40 15.39
C THR A 367 13.39 -3.40 16.51
N LEU A 368 14.34 -3.13 17.40
CA LEU A 368 14.69 -3.99 18.54
C LEU A 368 13.72 -3.85 19.73
N THR A 369 12.71 -2.99 19.61
CA THR A 369 11.75 -2.71 20.68
C THR A 369 10.33 -2.53 20.15
N GLU A 370 9.36 -2.94 20.95
CA GLU A 370 7.92 -2.71 20.72
C GLU A 370 7.40 -1.50 21.53
N ASP A 371 8.25 -0.87 22.35
CA ASP A 371 7.90 0.33 23.13
C ASP A 371 7.88 1.55 22.20
N GLY A 372 6.68 2.06 21.92
CA GLY A 372 6.47 3.19 21.02
C GLY A 372 7.15 4.48 21.47
N ASP A 373 7.34 4.71 22.76
CA ASP A 373 8.04 5.90 23.26
C ASP A 373 9.56 5.75 23.10
N LYS A 374 10.08 4.52 23.27
CA LYS A 374 11.48 4.22 22.95
C LYS A 374 11.75 4.33 21.45
N GLN A 375 10.85 3.82 20.59
CA GLN A 375 10.95 3.98 19.14
C GLN A 375 10.95 5.47 18.75
N MET A 376 10.06 6.26 19.35
CA MET A 376 9.99 7.70 19.14
C MET A 376 11.31 8.39 19.50
N ALA A 377 11.91 8.05 20.65
CA ALA A 377 13.19 8.60 21.07
C ALA A 377 14.32 8.24 20.09
N ILE A 378 14.37 6.99 19.62
CA ILE A 378 15.41 6.53 18.67
C ILE A 378 15.27 7.25 17.33
N TYR A 379 14.08 7.28 16.71
CA TYR A 379 13.91 7.98 15.43
C TYR A 379 14.16 9.49 15.55
N THR A 380 13.78 10.10 16.67
CA THR A 380 14.10 11.50 16.95
C THR A 380 15.62 11.71 17.01
N SER A 381 16.36 10.80 17.65
CA SER A 381 17.83 10.87 17.69
C SER A 381 18.45 10.74 16.30
N ALA A 382 17.86 9.93 15.41
CA ALA A 382 18.28 9.82 14.02
C ALA A 382 18.17 11.16 13.27
N THR A 383 17.13 11.96 13.53
CA THR A 383 17.02 13.31 12.94
C THR A 383 18.13 14.26 13.38
N THR A 384 18.76 14.00 14.53
CA THR A 384 19.86 14.83 15.05
C THR A 384 21.21 14.35 14.55
N ALA A 385 21.46 13.04 14.58
CA ALA A 385 22.71 12.45 14.12
C ALA A 385 22.85 12.48 12.59
N TYR A 386 21.73 12.32 11.87
CA TYR A 386 21.64 12.25 10.42
C TYR A 386 20.58 13.24 9.88
N PRO A 387 20.83 14.56 9.99
CA PRO A 387 19.81 15.58 9.72
C PRO A 387 19.37 15.65 8.24
N GLU A 388 20.14 15.06 7.32
CA GLU A 388 19.80 14.99 5.90
C GLU A 388 19.10 13.70 5.49
N ASP A 389 18.93 12.74 6.42
CA ASP A 389 18.17 11.52 6.14
C ASP A 389 16.68 11.71 6.48
N TRP A 390 15.82 11.61 5.47
CA TRP A 390 14.38 11.82 5.62
C TRP A 390 13.70 10.76 6.50
N ARG A 391 14.28 9.55 6.62
CA ARG A 391 13.63 8.39 7.27
C ARG A 391 13.37 8.66 8.74
N GLY A 392 14.31 9.28 9.46
CA GLY A 392 14.12 9.64 10.87
C GLY A 392 12.88 10.53 11.07
N TYR A 393 12.72 11.56 10.25
CA TYR A 393 11.59 12.49 10.32
C TYR A 393 10.27 11.81 9.93
N ASN A 394 10.26 11.04 8.84
CA ASN A 394 9.09 10.29 8.40
C ASN A 394 8.65 9.26 9.46
N ASN A 395 9.59 8.57 10.09
CA ASN A 395 9.29 7.51 11.05
C ASN A 395 8.75 8.07 12.37
N VAL A 396 9.17 9.27 12.77
CA VAL A 396 8.50 10.02 13.84
C VAL A 396 7.05 10.35 13.44
N ALA A 397 6.83 10.86 12.22
CA ALA A 397 5.47 11.15 11.75
C ALA A 397 4.59 9.90 11.65
N TYR A 398 5.16 8.77 11.21
CA TYR A 398 4.50 7.46 11.19
C TYR A 398 3.95 7.10 12.57
N LEU A 399 4.77 7.24 13.63
CA LEU A 399 4.33 6.93 14.99
C LEU A 399 3.20 7.87 15.47
N HIS A 400 3.26 9.15 15.11
CA HIS A 400 2.17 10.10 15.40
C HIS A 400 0.88 9.72 14.66
N LEU A 401 0.96 9.34 13.38
CA LEU A 401 -0.19 8.87 12.61
C LEU A 401 -0.83 7.62 13.21
N LYS A 402 -0.03 6.66 13.68
CA LYS A 402 -0.53 5.46 14.37
C LYS A 402 -1.22 5.79 15.70
N LYS A 403 -0.86 6.90 16.35
CA LYS A 403 -1.54 7.43 17.55
C LYS A 403 -2.76 8.32 17.22
N GLY A 404 -2.97 8.69 15.96
CA GLY A 404 -4.00 9.64 15.53
C GLY A 404 -3.62 11.12 15.69
N ASP A 405 -2.36 11.41 16.03
CA ASP A 405 -1.85 12.76 16.30
C ASP A 405 -1.49 13.47 14.98
N MET A 406 -2.50 13.85 14.20
CA MET A 406 -2.32 14.40 12.85
C MET A 406 -1.52 15.70 12.79
N GLU A 407 -1.66 16.58 13.78
CA GLU A 407 -0.97 17.88 13.81
C GLU A 407 0.55 17.70 13.95
N ASP A 408 1.00 16.87 14.88
CA ASP A 408 2.42 16.56 15.04
C ASP A 408 2.96 15.79 13.84
N ALA A 409 2.21 14.81 13.33
CA ALA A 409 2.60 14.08 12.12
C ALA A 409 2.84 15.02 10.93
N LYS A 410 1.96 15.99 10.71
CA LYS A 410 2.09 17.00 9.65
C LYS A 410 3.35 17.84 9.80
N ALA A 411 3.67 18.26 11.02
CA ALA A 411 4.88 19.04 11.30
C ALA A 411 6.17 18.24 11.00
N TRP A 412 6.17 16.94 11.29
CA TRP A 412 7.31 16.06 11.01
C TRP A 412 7.43 15.65 9.54
N LEU A 413 6.32 15.41 8.83
CA LEU A 413 6.34 15.14 7.39
C LEU A 413 6.83 16.33 6.58
N ALA A 414 6.48 17.56 6.97
CA ALA A 414 7.02 18.75 6.32
C ALA A 414 8.56 18.77 6.36
N LYS A 415 9.16 18.43 7.51
CA LYS A 415 10.62 18.27 7.64
C LYS A 415 11.15 17.12 6.80
N ALA A 416 10.47 15.97 6.79
CA ALA A 416 10.89 14.81 5.99
C ALA A 416 10.93 15.15 4.49
N ASN A 417 9.90 15.83 4.00
CA ASN A 417 9.77 16.22 2.60
C ASN A 417 10.87 17.21 2.17
N GLU A 418 11.31 18.11 3.05
CA GLU A 418 12.47 18.98 2.81
C GLU A 418 13.78 18.20 2.63
N LYS A 419 13.88 16.99 3.20
CA LYS A 419 15.08 16.12 3.12
C LYS A 419 15.01 15.08 2.01
N GLY A 420 13.82 14.77 1.51
CA GLY A 420 13.63 13.89 0.36
C GLY A 420 12.17 13.46 0.22
N GLY A 421 11.54 13.83 -0.90
CA GLY A 421 10.17 13.42 -1.22
C GLY A 421 10.09 11.97 -1.71
N SER A 422 10.16 11.01 -0.78
CA SER A 422 10.02 9.57 -1.06
C SER A 422 8.55 9.14 -1.22
N ALA A 423 8.33 7.87 -1.60
CA ALA A 423 6.98 7.31 -1.65
C ALA A 423 6.31 7.33 -0.27
N GLU A 424 7.06 6.98 0.79
CA GLU A 424 6.57 6.88 2.16
C GLU A 424 6.14 8.25 2.71
N VAL A 425 6.94 9.29 2.49
CA VAL A 425 6.61 10.66 2.89
C VAL A 425 5.34 11.13 2.19
N THR A 426 5.28 10.98 0.87
CA THR A 426 4.13 11.41 0.06
C THR A 426 2.86 10.64 0.41
N ASN A 427 2.96 9.32 0.64
CA ASN A 427 1.85 8.50 1.12
C ASN A 427 1.29 9.05 2.43
N ASN A 428 2.17 9.28 3.41
CA ASN A 428 1.75 9.71 4.74
C ASN A 428 1.11 11.10 4.72
N GLU A 429 1.53 12.00 3.83
CA GLU A 429 0.82 13.25 3.56
C GLU A 429 -0.58 13.00 2.96
N GLY A 430 -0.71 12.00 2.08
CA GLY A 430 -1.98 11.55 1.50
C GLY A 430 -2.95 11.04 2.57
N VAL A 431 -2.46 10.24 3.53
CA VAL A 431 -3.25 9.77 4.68
C VAL A 431 -3.82 10.96 5.47
N ILE A 432 -2.98 11.96 5.80
CA ILE A 432 -3.45 13.18 6.48
C ILE A 432 -4.50 13.93 5.67
N ALA A 433 -4.31 14.05 4.35
CA ALA A 433 -5.28 14.72 3.48
C ALA A 433 -6.63 13.99 3.48
N VAL A 434 -6.64 12.67 3.35
CA VAL A 434 -7.88 11.87 3.37
C VAL A 434 -8.58 11.94 4.72
N TRP A 435 -7.86 11.87 5.84
CA TRP A 435 -8.45 12.00 7.17
C TRP A 435 -9.02 13.40 7.43
N ASN A 436 -8.50 14.43 6.76
CA ASN A 436 -9.06 15.79 6.74
C ASN A 436 -10.17 15.99 5.69
N MET A 437 -10.62 14.93 5.02
CA MET A 437 -11.63 14.97 3.95
C MET A 437 -11.20 15.78 2.71
N GLU A 438 -9.89 15.99 2.51
CA GLU A 438 -9.29 16.63 1.33
C GLU A 438 -9.06 15.58 0.22
N TYR A 439 -10.13 14.90 -0.21
CA TYR A 439 -10.03 13.70 -1.06
C TYR A 439 -9.34 13.91 -2.40
N ASP A 440 -9.56 15.05 -3.07
CA ASP A 440 -8.88 15.35 -4.35
C ASP A 440 -7.36 15.45 -4.15
N ARG A 441 -6.93 16.10 -3.07
CA ARG A 441 -5.51 16.22 -2.72
C ARG A 441 -4.94 14.87 -2.30
N GLY A 442 -5.65 14.13 -1.45
CA GLY A 442 -5.27 12.78 -1.02
C GLY A 442 -5.05 11.85 -2.21
N LYS A 443 -5.95 11.91 -3.21
CA LYS A 443 -5.82 11.12 -4.44
C LYS A 443 -4.55 11.46 -5.20
N THR A 444 -4.28 12.75 -5.40
CA THR A 444 -3.04 13.19 -6.07
C THR A 444 -1.80 12.72 -5.32
N LEU A 445 -1.79 12.78 -3.98
CA LEU A 445 -0.67 12.34 -3.16
C LEU A 445 -0.45 10.82 -3.25
N PHE A 446 -1.51 10.02 -3.15
CA PHE A 446 -1.39 8.56 -3.32
C PHE A 446 -0.95 8.20 -4.75
N GLU A 447 -1.48 8.85 -5.79
CA GLU A 447 -1.01 8.60 -7.16
C GLU A 447 0.48 8.97 -7.36
N ASP A 448 0.96 10.05 -6.73
CA ASP A 448 2.37 10.43 -6.73
C ASP A 448 3.24 9.43 -5.95
N ALA A 449 2.82 9.00 -4.75
CA ALA A 449 3.50 7.97 -3.97
C ALA A 449 3.61 6.64 -4.73
N LYS A 450 2.54 6.23 -5.42
CA LYS A 450 2.53 5.07 -6.32
C LYS A 450 3.54 5.21 -7.46
N SER A 451 3.65 6.39 -8.06
CA SER A 451 4.62 6.65 -9.13
C SER A 451 6.09 6.53 -8.66
N LYS A 452 6.31 6.77 -7.35
CA LYS A 452 7.62 6.61 -6.67
C LYS A 452 7.87 5.18 -6.17
N GLY A 453 6.93 4.26 -6.41
CA GLY A 453 7.06 2.84 -6.05
C GLY A 453 6.34 2.42 -4.76
N GLY A 454 5.53 3.28 -4.15
CA GLY A 454 4.65 2.92 -3.03
C GLY A 454 3.50 2.00 -3.47
N ASP A 455 3.10 1.08 -2.60
CA ASP A 455 1.86 0.31 -2.78
C ASP A 455 0.68 1.07 -2.18
N GLU A 456 -0.17 1.59 -3.05
CA GLU A 456 -1.30 2.46 -2.68
C GLU A 456 -2.65 1.75 -2.87
N SER A 457 -2.63 0.42 -3.02
CA SER A 457 -3.83 -0.35 -3.36
C SER A 457 -4.91 -0.22 -2.27
N ASN A 458 -4.53 -0.35 -0.99
CA ASN A 458 -5.46 -0.18 0.12
C ASN A 458 -5.94 1.29 0.23
N ASN A 459 -5.01 2.24 0.19
CA ASN A 459 -5.28 3.66 0.40
C ASN A 459 -6.19 4.26 -0.66
N LEU A 460 -5.94 3.96 -1.94
CA LEU A 460 -6.82 4.35 -3.03
C LEU A 460 -8.18 3.64 -2.96
N GLY A 461 -8.21 2.37 -2.56
CA GLY A 461 -9.46 1.63 -2.30
C GLY A 461 -10.35 2.33 -1.27
N ILE A 462 -9.76 2.70 -0.13
CA ILE A 462 -10.47 3.41 0.95
C ILE A 462 -10.92 4.80 0.48
N LEU A 463 -10.07 5.54 -0.24
CA LEU A 463 -10.43 6.85 -0.80
C LEU A 463 -11.64 6.75 -1.73
N HIS A 464 -11.61 5.82 -2.68
CA HIS A 464 -12.71 5.62 -3.63
C HIS A 464 -14.01 5.20 -2.91
N LEU A 465 -13.91 4.39 -1.85
CA LEU A 465 -15.03 4.06 -0.98
C LEU A 465 -15.63 5.33 -0.32
N ARG A 466 -14.80 6.21 0.24
CA ARG A 466 -15.23 7.46 0.90
C ARG A 466 -15.98 8.40 -0.04
N ILE A 467 -15.59 8.47 -1.31
CA ILE A 467 -16.25 9.33 -2.31
C ILE A 467 -17.45 8.67 -3.00
N GLY A 468 -17.76 7.41 -2.67
CA GLY A 468 -18.91 6.69 -3.22
C GLY A 468 -18.65 5.99 -4.56
N ASP A 469 -17.39 5.87 -4.98
CA ASP A 469 -16.98 5.19 -6.22
C ASP A 469 -16.62 3.73 -5.92
N TYR A 470 -17.66 2.95 -5.59
CA TYR A 470 -17.49 1.56 -5.18
C TYR A 470 -16.90 0.64 -6.25
N PRO A 471 -17.24 0.76 -7.55
CA PRO A 471 -16.62 -0.06 -8.58
C PRO A 471 -15.09 0.08 -8.59
N THR A 472 -14.58 1.31 -8.57
CA THR A 472 -13.13 1.54 -8.53
C THR A 472 -12.52 1.16 -7.18
N ALA A 473 -13.22 1.37 -6.07
CA ALA A 473 -12.77 0.86 -4.77
C ALA A 473 -12.56 -0.66 -4.77
N LEU A 474 -13.48 -1.43 -5.38
CA LEU A 474 -13.36 -2.88 -5.52
C LEU A 474 -12.18 -3.30 -6.41
N GLU A 475 -11.90 -2.55 -7.47
CA GLU A 475 -10.72 -2.80 -8.31
C GLU A 475 -9.42 -2.63 -7.53
N TYR A 476 -9.33 -1.59 -6.69
CA TYR A 476 -8.17 -1.32 -5.85
C TYR A 476 -8.00 -2.34 -4.73
N PHE A 477 -9.08 -2.69 -4.02
CA PHE A 477 -9.01 -3.75 -3.00
C PHE A 477 -8.65 -5.10 -3.62
N SER A 478 -9.12 -5.40 -4.83
CA SER A 478 -8.82 -6.64 -5.55
C SER A 478 -9.11 -7.89 -4.68
N SER A 479 -8.07 -8.59 -4.21
CA SER A 479 -8.17 -9.75 -3.33
C SER A 479 -7.87 -9.46 -1.85
N THR A 480 -7.59 -8.19 -1.52
CA THR A 480 -7.30 -7.74 -0.15
C THR A 480 -8.48 -8.03 0.76
N CYS A 481 -8.17 -8.69 1.87
CA CYS A 481 -9.14 -8.91 2.94
C CYS A 481 -9.00 -7.86 4.03
N SER A 482 -9.98 -6.97 4.14
CA SER A 482 -10.03 -5.92 5.15
C SER A 482 -11.47 -5.56 5.51
N TYR A 483 -11.63 -4.83 6.61
CA TYR A 483 -12.93 -4.28 7.00
C TYR A 483 -13.50 -3.37 5.90
N ASN A 484 -12.69 -2.46 5.35
CA ASN A 484 -13.11 -1.54 4.29
C ASN A 484 -13.41 -2.25 2.96
N SER A 485 -12.70 -3.34 2.63
CA SER A 485 -13.05 -4.20 1.50
C SER A 485 -14.42 -4.87 1.70
N ALA A 486 -14.70 -5.37 2.90
CA ALA A 486 -16.01 -5.94 3.25
C ALA A 486 -17.14 -4.91 3.17
N LEU A 487 -16.90 -3.71 3.72
CA LEU A 487 -17.83 -2.59 3.63
C LEU A 487 -18.11 -2.21 2.17
N THR A 488 -17.07 -2.16 1.33
CA THR A 488 -17.20 -1.84 -0.10
C THR A 488 -18.11 -2.82 -0.82
N ASN A 489 -17.92 -4.13 -0.59
CA ASN A 489 -18.81 -5.15 -1.16
C ASN A 489 -20.25 -5.00 -0.64
N LEU A 490 -20.42 -4.67 0.64
CA LEU A 490 -21.74 -4.48 1.25
C LEU A 490 -22.49 -3.30 0.63
N VAL A 491 -21.84 -2.16 0.44
CA VAL A 491 -22.46 -0.98 -0.18
C VAL A 491 -22.64 -1.14 -1.69
N ALA A 492 -21.81 -1.96 -2.34
CA ALA A 492 -21.99 -2.43 -3.72
C ALA A 492 -23.09 -3.52 -3.86
N LYS A 493 -23.81 -3.83 -2.77
CA LYS A 493 -24.93 -4.79 -2.70
C LYS A 493 -24.56 -6.25 -2.89
N ASP A 494 -23.27 -6.61 -2.82
CA ASP A 494 -22.78 -7.98 -2.85
C ASP A 494 -22.65 -8.53 -1.41
N ASN A 495 -23.78 -8.94 -0.83
CA ASN A 495 -23.84 -9.39 0.57
C ASN A 495 -23.03 -10.68 0.80
N ASP A 496 -22.94 -11.57 -0.20
CA ASP A 496 -22.21 -12.83 -0.08
C ASP A 496 -20.70 -12.59 -0.04
N LYS A 497 -20.17 -11.73 -0.92
CA LYS A 497 -18.76 -11.32 -0.83
C LYS A 497 -18.48 -10.51 0.41
N ALA A 498 -19.38 -9.61 0.80
CA ALA A 498 -19.22 -8.86 2.05
C ALA A 498 -19.11 -9.78 3.27
N LYS A 499 -19.93 -10.85 3.32
CA LYS A 499 -19.85 -11.88 4.35
C LYS A 499 -18.47 -12.55 4.38
N ALA A 500 -18.01 -13.04 3.22
CA ALA A 500 -16.72 -13.73 3.12
C ALA A 500 -15.55 -12.83 3.51
N GLN A 501 -15.57 -11.56 3.09
CA GLN A 501 -14.58 -10.55 3.47
C GLN A 501 -14.60 -10.28 4.98
N CYS A 502 -15.78 -10.17 5.59
CA CYS A 502 -15.88 -10.04 7.04
C CYS A 502 -15.36 -11.28 7.81
N GLU A 503 -15.32 -12.46 7.20
CA GLU A 503 -14.83 -13.69 7.84
C GLU A 503 -13.30 -13.75 7.92
N CYS A 504 -12.60 -13.21 6.92
CA CYS A 504 -11.13 -13.14 6.95
C CYS A 504 -10.56 -11.83 7.54
N ALA A 505 -11.35 -10.75 7.59
CA ALA A 505 -10.92 -9.49 8.18
C ALA A 505 -10.72 -9.62 9.70
N GLU A 506 -10.01 -8.65 10.30
CA GLU A 506 -9.86 -8.59 11.76
C GLU A 506 -11.21 -8.63 12.46
N GLN A 507 -11.34 -9.51 13.46
CA GLN A 507 -12.58 -9.70 14.20
C GLN A 507 -12.66 -8.69 15.35
N ASN A 508 -13.28 -7.56 15.07
CA ASN A 508 -13.54 -6.49 16.03
C ASN A 508 -15.03 -6.09 16.01
N ALA A 509 -15.41 -5.14 16.87
CA ALA A 509 -16.78 -4.69 17.02
C ALA A 509 -17.41 -4.21 15.68
N ALA A 510 -16.64 -3.47 14.88
CA ALA A 510 -17.09 -2.96 13.58
C ALA A 510 -17.34 -4.08 12.57
N THR A 511 -16.42 -5.05 12.45
CA THR A 511 -16.59 -6.21 11.58
C THR A 511 -17.81 -7.05 11.99
N PHE A 512 -18.03 -7.25 13.29
CA PHE A 512 -19.23 -7.93 13.78
C PHE A 512 -20.50 -7.16 13.43
N TYR A 513 -20.49 -5.83 13.52
CA TYR A 513 -21.64 -5.01 13.15
C TYR A 513 -21.96 -5.13 11.64
N LEU A 514 -20.95 -5.13 10.76
CA LEU A 514 -21.19 -5.38 9.32
C LEU A 514 -21.77 -6.76 9.06
N LYS A 515 -21.30 -7.81 9.75
CA LYS A 515 -21.92 -9.15 9.67
C LYS A 515 -23.37 -9.13 10.11
N ALA A 516 -23.72 -8.33 11.11
CA ALA A 516 -25.10 -8.19 11.53
C ALA A 516 -25.97 -7.54 10.44
N ILE A 517 -25.46 -6.50 9.77
CA ILE A 517 -26.13 -5.88 8.60
C ILE A 517 -26.33 -6.91 7.49
N VAL A 518 -25.29 -7.70 7.16
CA VAL A 518 -25.39 -8.79 6.17
C VAL A 518 -26.52 -9.75 6.54
N GLY A 519 -26.59 -10.20 7.80
CA GLY A 519 -27.66 -11.07 8.28
C GLY A 519 -29.04 -10.43 8.14
N ALA A 520 -29.18 -9.15 8.50
CA ALA A 520 -30.43 -8.41 8.36
C ALA A 520 -30.90 -8.32 6.90
N ARG A 521 -29.99 -8.00 5.97
CA ARG A 521 -30.25 -7.89 4.53
C ARG A 521 -30.58 -9.22 3.86
N THR A 522 -29.97 -10.31 4.31
CA THR A 522 -30.17 -11.66 3.75
C THR A 522 -31.30 -12.44 4.42
N GLY A 523 -31.86 -11.92 5.52
CA GLY A 523 -32.91 -12.61 6.30
C GLY A 523 -32.38 -13.65 7.27
N ASP A 524 -31.06 -13.77 7.43
CA ASP A 524 -30.41 -14.62 8.41
C ASP A 524 -30.47 -13.96 9.81
N THR A 525 -31.59 -14.17 10.48
CA THR A 525 -31.87 -13.63 11.82
C THR A 525 -30.89 -14.13 12.89
N ALA A 526 -30.36 -15.35 12.75
CA ALA A 526 -29.37 -15.90 13.66
C ALA A 526 -28.04 -15.17 13.51
N MET A 527 -27.56 -15.00 12.28
CA MET A 527 -26.35 -14.22 11.99
C MET A 527 -26.47 -12.78 12.46
N MET A 528 -27.61 -12.13 12.19
CA MET A 528 -27.90 -10.78 12.66
C MET A 528 -27.75 -10.68 14.18
N LYS A 529 -28.47 -11.52 14.92
CA LYS A 529 -28.49 -11.51 16.38
C LYS A 529 -27.12 -11.79 16.99
N ASP A 530 -26.47 -12.88 16.56
CA ASP A 530 -25.23 -13.33 17.18
C ASP A 530 -24.10 -12.33 16.96
N ASN A 531 -24.02 -11.74 15.76
CA ASN A 531 -22.98 -10.76 15.48
C ASN A 531 -23.31 -9.38 16.05
N LEU A 532 -24.58 -8.97 16.10
CA LEU A 532 -24.96 -7.72 16.76
C LEU A 532 -24.66 -7.78 18.26
N LYS A 533 -24.93 -8.91 18.91
CA LYS A 533 -24.55 -9.15 20.32
C LYS A 533 -23.04 -9.05 20.52
N LYS A 534 -22.24 -9.63 19.63
CA LYS A 534 -20.76 -9.52 19.68
C LYS A 534 -20.29 -8.08 19.51
N ALA A 535 -20.85 -7.35 18.54
CA ALA A 535 -20.54 -5.94 18.31
C ALA A 535 -20.81 -5.09 19.55
N VAL A 536 -22.01 -5.22 20.14
CA VAL A 536 -22.41 -4.49 21.36
C VAL A 536 -21.57 -4.88 22.57
N SER A 537 -21.17 -6.16 22.68
CA SER A 537 -20.32 -6.62 23.78
C SER A 537 -18.90 -6.07 23.68
N ALA A 538 -18.38 -5.93 22.45
CA ALA A 538 -17.04 -5.40 22.19
C ALA A 538 -17.00 -3.85 22.23
N ASP A 539 -18.07 -3.19 21.78
CA ASP A 539 -18.28 -1.75 21.93
C ASP A 539 -19.77 -1.44 22.14
N GLY A 540 -20.10 -0.95 23.33
CA GLY A 540 -21.46 -0.62 23.74
C GLY A 540 -22.10 0.53 22.96
N SER A 541 -21.33 1.31 22.19
CA SER A 541 -21.83 2.37 21.32
C SER A 541 -22.82 1.83 20.27
N TYR A 542 -22.57 0.62 19.75
CA TYR A 542 -23.38 -0.03 18.72
C TYR A 542 -24.81 -0.32 19.16
N ARG A 543 -25.10 -0.38 20.46
CA ARG A 543 -26.47 -0.51 20.98
C ARG A 543 -27.33 0.65 20.51
N LYS A 544 -26.85 1.88 20.73
CA LYS A 544 -27.60 3.10 20.36
C LYS A 544 -27.69 3.24 18.85
N GLU A 545 -26.61 2.89 18.13
CA GLU A 545 -26.62 2.93 16.67
C GLU A 545 -27.68 2.00 16.08
N ALA A 546 -27.69 0.73 16.48
CA ALA A 546 -28.59 -0.28 15.92
C ALA A 546 -30.08 0.06 16.09
N MET A 547 -30.44 0.73 17.21
CA MET A 547 -31.81 1.20 17.47
C MET A 547 -32.29 2.31 16.51
N THR A 548 -31.39 2.85 15.71
CA THR A 548 -31.65 3.96 14.79
C THR A 548 -31.20 3.67 13.36
N ASP A 549 -30.58 2.51 13.15
CA ASP A 549 -30.03 2.09 11.87
C ASP A 549 -31.11 1.37 11.05
N LEU A 550 -31.45 1.93 9.90
CA LEU A 550 -32.54 1.44 9.06
C LEU A 550 -32.26 0.06 8.45
N GLU A 551 -31.01 -0.40 8.46
CA GLU A 551 -30.66 -1.79 8.12
C GLU A 551 -31.40 -2.81 9.00
N PHE A 552 -31.77 -2.42 10.24
CA PHE A 552 -32.48 -3.28 11.19
C PHE A 552 -33.95 -2.92 11.36
N ALA A 553 -34.50 -1.97 10.60
CA ALA A 553 -35.85 -1.44 10.80
C ALA A 553 -36.92 -2.53 10.86
N LYS A 554 -36.81 -3.55 9.99
CA LYS A 554 -37.72 -4.70 9.94
C LYS A 554 -37.69 -5.56 11.22
N TYR A 555 -36.59 -5.53 11.96
CA TYR A 555 -36.33 -6.40 13.10
C TYR A 555 -36.45 -5.72 14.45
N TRP A 556 -36.60 -4.39 14.53
CA TRP A 556 -36.63 -3.66 15.81
C TRP A 556 -37.63 -4.20 16.84
N GLU A 557 -38.78 -4.70 16.38
CA GLU A 557 -39.79 -5.27 17.28
C GLU A 557 -39.55 -6.75 17.64
N SER A 558 -38.63 -7.43 16.96
CA SER A 558 -38.33 -8.84 17.17
C SER A 558 -37.63 -9.10 18.50
N THR A 559 -37.90 -10.27 19.10
CA THR A 559 -37.24 -10.72 20.33
C THR A 559 -35.74 -10.91 20.13
N ASP A 560 -35.32 -11.39 18.95
CA ASP A 560 -33.90 -11.61 18.64
C ASP A 560 -33.12 -10.30 18.57
N PHE A 561 -33.66 -9.26 17.91
CA PHE A 561 -33.03 -7.94 17.89
C PHE A 561 -32.99 -7.33 19.30
N LYS A 562 -34.13 -7.30 20.00
CA LYS A 562 -34.22 -6.76 21.36
C LYS A 562 -33.24 -7.44 22.31
N GLY A 563 -33.06 -8.77 22.21
CA GLY A 563 -32.09 -9.51 23.00
C GLY A 563 -30.63 -9.28 22.61
N ALA A 564 -30.34 -8.93 21.35
CA ALA A 564 -28.98 -8.66 20.87
C ALA A 564 -28.46 -7.29 21.31
N VAL A 565 -29.34 -6.29 21.43
CA VAL A 565 -28.97 -4.91 21.82
C VAL A 565 -29.16 -4.62 23.31
N GLN A 566 -29.63 -5.58 24.11
CA GLN A 566 -29.86 -5.40 25.54
C GLN A 566 -28.58 -5.23 26.37
#